data_AF-A0A352RYV1-F1
#
_entry.id   AF-A0A352RYV1-F1
#
_cell.length_a   1.000
_cell.length_b   1.000
_cell.length_c   1.000
_cell.angle_alpha   90.00
_cell.angle_beta   90.00
_cell.angle_gamma   90.00
#
_symmetry.space_group_name_H-M   'P 1'
#
loop_
_entity.id
_entity.type
_entity.pdbx_description
1 polymer ?
#
loop_
_entity_poly.entity_id
_entity_poly.type
_entity_poly.pdbx_seq_one_letter_code
_entity_poly.pdbx_strand_id
1 'polypeptide(L)' 'MTTQMVIEAFFDPDTWTLSYLVLDRESQQCALIDSVLDYDPKSGRTRTASADRMIDRVQTLGASV' A
#
# COMPACT_ATOMS: atom_id res chain seq x y z
N MET A 1 -23.90 11.89 -7.55
CA MET A 1 -23.53 11.22 -6.28
C MET A 1 -22.06 11.48 -6.06
N THR A 2 -21.64 11.86 -4.85
CA THR A 2 -20.21 12.02 -4.54
C THR A 2 -19.68 10.66 -4.13
N THR A 3 -18.85 10.06 -4.97
CA THR A 3 -18.15 8.81 -4.69
C THR A 3 -17.19 9.05 -3.52
N GLN A 4 -17.44 8.40 -2.39
CA GLN A 4 -16.60 8.53 -1.21
C GLN A 4 -15.40 7.60 -1.33
N MET A 5 -14.23 8.18 -1.60
CA MET A 5 -12.97 7.45 -1.60
C MET A 5 -12.62 6.96 -0.19
N VAL A 6 -12.02 5.77 -0.12
CA VAL A 6 -11.40 5.24 1.11
C VAL A 6 -9.90 5.41 0.97
N ILE A 7 -9.26 5.99 1.99
CA ILE A 7 -7.82 6.22 2.02
C ILE A 7 -7.27 5.54 3.25
N GLU A 8 -6.28 4.67 3.05
CA GLU A 8 -5.56 3.99 4.12
C GLU A 8 -4.07 4.29 4.00
N ALA A 9 -3.42 4.55 5.13
CA ALA A 9 -2.00 4.86 5.21
C ALA A 9 -1.23 3.70 5.85
N PHE A 10 -0.06 3.39 5.29
CA PHE A 10 0.85 2.35 5.75
C PHE A 10 2.18 3.02 6.11
N PHE A 11 2.49 3.04 7.41
CA PHE A 11 3.72 3.63 7.91
C PHE A 11 4.86 2.59 7.90
N ASP A 12 5.98 2.98 7.29
CA ASP A 12 7.25 2.28 7.41
C ASP A 12 8.18 3.03 8.39
N PRO A 13 8.49 2.46 9.57
CA PRO A 13 9.32 3.12 10.57
C PRO A 13 10.81 3.19 10.19
N ASP A 14 11.28 2.34 9.26
CA ASP A 14 12.69 2.30 8.87
C ASP A 14 13.05 3.50 7.98
N THR A 15 12.13 3.93 7.11
CA THR A 15 12.33 5.07 6.19
C THR A 15 11.46 6.28 6.51
N TRP A 16 10.52 6.18 7.45
CA TRP A 16 9.48 7.18 7.73
C TRP A 16 8.55 7.47 6.55
N THR A 17 8.49 6.55 5.57
CA THR A 17 7.56 6.64 4.45
C THR A 17 6.13 6.37 4.91
N LEU A 18 5.19 7.13 4.37
CA LEU A 18 3.76 6.82 4.40
C LEU A 18 3.34 6.41 2.98
N SER A 19 3.12 5.11 2.78
CA SER A 19 2.49 4.60 1.57
C SER A 19 0.97 4.69 1.72
N TYR A 20 0.23 4.81 0.61
CA TYR A 20 -1.23 4.90 0.65
C TYR A 20 -1.90 3.89 -0.26
N LEU A 21 -3.06 3.41 0.17
CA LEU A 21 -4.07 2.78 -0.68
C LEU A 21 -5.24 3.75 -0.81
N VAL A 22 -5.58 4.12 -2.04
CA VAL A 22 -6.74 4.96 -2.36
C VAL A 22 -7.73 4.13 -3.16
N LEU A 23 -8.90 3.86 -2.60
CA LEU A 23 -9.92 3.00 -3.18
C LEU A 23 -11.15 3.81 -3.60
N ASP A 24 -11.59 3.60 -4.84
CA ASP A 24 -12.95 3.89 -5.27
C ASP A 24 -13.88 2.72 -4.91
N ARG A 25 -14.87 2.97 -4.03
CA ARG A 25 -15.81 1.95 -3.57
C ARG A 25 -16.85 1.56 -4.62
N GLU A 26 -17.09 2.37 -5.64
CA GLU A 26 -18.07 2.03 -6.69
C GLU A 26 -17.48 1.05 -7.70
N SER A 27 -16.29 1.36 -8.23
CA SER A 27 -15.63 0.50 -9.23
C SER A 27 -14.74 -0.60 -8.64
N GLN A 28 -14.43 -0.53 -7.35
CA GLN A 28 -13.42 -1.36 -6.69
C GLN A 28 -12.00 -1.21 -7.29
N GLN A 29 -11.76 -0.13 -8.05
CA GLN A 29 -10.42 0.24 -8.50
C GLN A 29 -9.69 0.97 -7.38
N CYS A 30 -8.39 0.71 -7.22
CA CYS A 30 -7.57 1.38 -6.24
C CYS A 30 -6.19 1.75 -6.79
N ALA A 31 -5.56 2.74 -6.18
CA ALA A 31 -4.19 3.12 -6.45
C ALA A 31 -3.32 2.86 -5.21
N LEU A 32 -2.12 2.35 -5.44
CA LEU A 32 -1.06 2.25 -4.43
C LEU A 32 -0.05 3.38 -4.67
N ILE A 33 0.21 4.19 -3.66
CA ILE A 33 1.05 5.38 -3.75
C ILE A 33 2.27 5.21 -2.83
N ASP A 34 3.46 5.50 -3.37
CA ASP A 34 4.75 5.48 -2.67
C ASP A 34 5.03 4.15 -1.93
N SER A 35 4.88 3.02 -2.62
CA SER A 35 5.15 1.70 -2.04
C SER A 35 6.63 1.51 -1.69
N VAL A 36 6.88 0.74 -0.63
CA VAL A 36 8.23 0.48 -0.10
C VAL A 36 8.67 -0.95 -0.42
N LEU A 37 9.84 -1.07 -1.06
CA LEU A 37 10.64 -2.31 -1.05
C LEU A 37 11.63 -2.20 0.10
N ASP A 38 11.47 -3.03 1.13
CA ASP A 38 12.30 -2.97 2.32
C ASP A 38 13.75 -3.30 1.96
N TYR A 39 14.71 -2.54 2.51
CA TYR A 39 16.13 -2.69 2.20
C TYR A 39 17.00 -2.57 3.45
N ASP A 40 17.88 -3.55 3.67
CA ASP A 40 18.94 -3.48 4.67
C ASP A 40 20.27 -3.06 4.01
N PRO A 41 20.72 -1.81 4.19
CA PRO A 41 21.95 -1.31 3.57
C PRO A 41 23.23 -1.99 4.09
N LYS A 42 23.18 -2.64 5.26
CA LYS A 42 24.36 -3.32 5.84
C LYS A 42 24.63 -4.67 5.18
N SER A 43 23.59 -5.31 4.67
CA SER A 43 23.71 -6.64 4.04
C SER A 43 23.31 -6.67 2.56
N GLY A 44 22.80 -5.57 2.00
CA GLY A 44 22.32 -5.50 0.63
C GLY A 44 21.04 -6.33 0.39
N ARG A 45 20.40 -6.82 1.46
CA ARG A 45 19.20 -7.67 1.35
C ARG A 45 17.95 -6.82 1.17
N THR A 46 17.09 -7.26 0.28
CA THR A 46 15.72 -6.77 0.15
C THR A 46 14.74 -7.68 0.86
N ARG A 47 13.60 -7.13 1.29
CA ARG A 47 12.41 -7.86 1.76
C ARG A 47 11.16 -7.19 1.20
N THR A 48 10.06 -7.91 1.14
CA THR A 48 8.80 -7.45 0.54
C THR A 48 7.71 -7.19 1.57
N ALA A 49 8.00 -7.28 2.87
CA ALA A 49 6.99 -7.24 3.92
C ALA A 49 6.13 -5.97 3.87
N SER A 50 6.70 -4.80 3.55
CA SER A 50 5.92 -3.57 3.38
C SER A 50 4.98 -3.61 2.18
N ALA A 51 5.45 -4.08 1.02
CA ALA A 51 4.62 -4.24 -0.17
C ALA A 51 3.55 -5.34 0.01
N ASP A 52 3.89 -6.46 0.64
CA ASP A 52 2.99 -7.58 0.90
C ASP A 52 1.81 -7.15 1.77
N ARG A 53 2.03 -6.27 2.78
CA ARG A 53 0.94 -5.68 3.56
C ARG A 53 -0.07 -4.91 2.71
N MET A 54 0.39 -4.19 1.68
CA MET A 54 -0.50 -3.47 0.76
C MET A 54 -1.24 -4.42 -0.17
N ILE A 55 -0.56 -5.46 -0.69
CA ILE A 55 -1.16 -6.51 -1.52
C ILE A 55 -2.26 -7.25 -0.76
N ASP A 56 -1.98 -7.68 0.47
CA ASP A 56 -2.95 -8.36 1.33
C ASP A 56 -4.18 -7.47 1.57
N ARG A 57 -3.96 -6.15 1.71
CA ARG A 57 -5.07 -5.22 1.89
C ARG A 57 -5.93 -5.08 0.63
N VAL A 58 -5.32 -4.96 -0.55
CA VAL A 58 -6.02 -4.96 -1.84
C VAL A 58 -6.88 -6.23 -1.98
N GLN A 59 -6.30 -7.39 -1.70
CA GLN A 59 -7.00 -8.68 -1.78
C GLN A 59 -8.16 -8.77 -0.78
N THR A 60 -7.94 -8.34 0.47
CA THR A 60 -8.98 -8.32 1.51
C THR A 60 -10.16 -7.43 1.14
N LEU A 61 -9.89 -6.33 0.42
CA LEU A 61 -10.91 -5.41 -0.07
C LEU A 61 -11.62 -5.91 -1.33
N GLY A 62 -11.11 -6.95 -1.99
CA GLY A 62 -11.58 -7.37 -3.32
C GLY A 62 -11.33 -6.31 -4.39
N ALA A 63 -10.34 -5.44 -4.17
CA ALA A 63 -10.01 -4.34 -5.06
C ALA A 63 -9.08 -4.78 -6.20
N SER A 64 -9.05 -3.98 -7.27
CA SER A 64 -8.10 -4.12 -8.37
C SER A 64 -7.22 -2.87 -8.45
N VAL A 65 -5.92 -3.07 -8.69
CA VAL A 65 -4.95 -1.99 -8.93
C VAL A 65 -4.86 -1.69 -10.42
#